data_AF-A0A374UI73-F1
#
_entry.id   AF-A0A374UI73-F1
#
_cell.length_a   1.000
_cell.length_b   1.000
_cell.length_c   1.000
_cell.angle_alpha   90.00
_cell.angle_beta   90.00
_cell.angle_gamma   90.00
#
_symmetry.space_group_name_H-M   'P 1'
#
loop_
_entity.id
_entity.type
_entity.pdbx_description
1 polymer ?
#
loop_
_entity_poly.entity_id
_entity_poly.type
_entity_poly.pdbx_seq_one_letter_code
_entity_poly.pdbx_strand_id
1 'polypeptide(L)'
;MDKLMDEERTYLTLDEVHEELLNLLLRFDAFCKEHNLRYSLDSGTLLGAVRHKGFIPWDDDIDLNMPRPDYDRLLKIANYLPTDLCVINASNSNFT
;
A
#
# COMPACT_ATOMS: atom_id res chain seq x y z
N MET A 1 -7.45 -5.39 32.80
CA MET A 1 -7.96 -5.92 31.51
C MET A 1 -8.85 -4.84 30.95
N ASP A 2 -8.19 -3.77 30.50
CA ASP A 2 -8.88 -2.55 30.13
C ASP A 2 -9.53 -2.76 28.78
N LYS A 3 -10.86 -2.81 28.82
CA LYS A 3 -11.71 -2.43 27.70
C LYS A 3 -11.43 -0.95 27.43
N LEU A 4 -10.33 -0.68 26.74
CA LEU A 4 -10.17 0.58 26.04
C LEU A 4 -11.34 0.67 25.08
N MET A 5 -12.05 1.79 25.19
CA MET A 5 -13.31 2.06 24.53
C MET A 5 -13.17 1.75 23.04
N ASP A 6 -14.07 0.92 22.55
CA ASP A 6 -14.29 0.73 21.13
C ASP A 6 -14.86 2.07 20.64
N GLU A 7 -13.98 3.01 20.30
CA GLU A 7 -14.33 4.12 19.42
C GLU A 7 -15.13 3.52 18.27
N GLU A 8 -16.25 4.12 17.88
CA GLU A 8 -17.17 3.59 16.88
C GLU A 8 -16.43 3.42 15.54
N ARG A 9 -15.78 2.26 15.35
CA ARG A 9 -14.98 1.94 14.17
C ARG A 9 -15.93 1.85 13.00
N THR A 10 -15.89 2.85 12.15
CA THR A 10 -16.63 2.82 10.89
C THR A 10 -15.84 1.98 9.91
N TYR A 11 -16.42 0.85 9.48
CA TYR A 11 -15.83 0.00 8.46
C TYR A 11 -16.17 0.56 7.08
N LEU A 12 -15.18 0.59 6.20
CA LEU A 12 -15.37 0.91 4.79
C LEU A 12 -16.12 -0.24 4.09
N THR A 13 -16.94 0.11 3.11
CA THR A 13 -17.42 -0.82 2.08
C THR A 13 -16.28 -1.25 1.17
N LEU A 14 -16.46 -2.34 0.43
CA LEU A 14 -15.40 -2.83 -0.48
C LEU A 14 -15.07 -1.81 -1.58
N ASP A 15 -16.07 -1.10 -2.08
CA ASP A 15 -15.87 -0.06 -3.10
C ASP A 15 -15.04 1.10 -2.52
N GLU A 16 -15.31 1.54 -1.28
CA GLU A 16 -14.50 2.54 -0.58
C GLU A 16 -13.07 2.04 -0.31
N VAL A 17 -12.89 0.76 0.00
CA VAL A 17 -11.55 0.14 0.12
C VAL A 17 -10.81 0.20 -1.21
N HIS A 18 -11.45 -0.16 -2.34
CA HIS A 18 -10.84 -0.09 -3.66
C HIS A 18 -10.44 1.35 -4.03
N GLU A 19 -11.27 2.35 -3.71
CA GLU A 19 -10.94 3.76 -3.92
C GLU A 19 -9.72 4.20 -3.11
N GLU A 20 -9.66 3.86 -1.81
CA GLU A 20 -8.53 4.21 -0.95
C GLU A 20 -7.24 3.50 -1.36
N LEU A 21 -7.31 2.22 -1.72
CA LEU A 21 -6.17 1.45 -2.22
C LEU A 21 -5.64 2.02 -3.53
N LEU A 22 -6.52 2.40 -4.47
CA LEU A 22 -6.10 3.05 -5.72
C LEU A 22 -5.44 4.40 -5.45
N ASN A 23 -6.01 5.22 -4.55
CA ASN A 23 -5.42 6.49 -4.14
C ASN A 23 -4.04 6.30 -3.48
N LEU A 24 -3.87 5.25 -2.67
CA LEU A 24 -2.58 4.90 -2.08
C LEU A 24 -1.57 4.48 -3.17
N LEU A 25 -1.97 3.64 -4.12
CA LEU A 25 -1.12 3.22 -5.24
C LEU A 25 -0.69 4.41 -6.11
N LEU A 26 -1.58 5.36 -6.41
CA LEU A 26 -1.25 6.54 -7.21
C LEU A 26 -0.26 7.46 -6.49
N ARG A 27 -0.38 7.63 -5.16
CA ARG A 27 0.58 8.38 -4.35
C ARG A 27 1.94 7.68 -4.30
N PHE A 28 1.95 6.36 -4.11
CA PHE A 28 3.17 5.56 -4.13
C PHE A 28 3.86 5.58 -5.51
N ASP A 29 3.09 5.48 -6.59
CA ASP A 29 3.58 5.59 -7.97
C ASP A 29 4.24 6.95 -8.23
N ALA A 30 3.58 8.04 -7.84
CA ALA A 30 4.12 9.39 -7.98
C ALA A 30 5.47 9.54 -7.26
N PHE A 31 5.55 9.06 -6.01
CA PHE A 31 6.79 9.03 -5.24
C PHE A 31 7.88 8.20 -5.94
N CYS A 32 7.52 7.01 -6.42
CA CYS A 32 8.46 6.14 -7.13
C CYS A 32 8.98 6.80 -8.42
N LYS A 33 8.11 7.46 -9.19
CA LYS A 33 8.50 8.20 -10.40
C LYS A 33 9.43 9.37 -10.09
N GLU A 34 9.11 10.18 -9.09
CA GLU A 34 9.94 11.31 -8.67
C GLU A 34 11.36 10.86 -8.28
N HIS A 35 11.44 9.73 -7.58
CA HIS A 35 12.71 9.21 -7.10
C HIS A 35 13.35 8.18 -8.04
N ASN A 36 12.82 7.91 -9.23
CA ASN A 36 13.33 6.86 -10.13
C ASN A 36 13.47 5.50 -9.42
N LEU A 37 12.44 5.09 -8.68
CA LEU A 37 12.31 3.77 -8.09
C LEU A 37 11.47 2.88 -8.99
N ARG A 38 11.93 1.66 -9.19
CA ARG A 38 11.20 0.66 -9.98
C ARG A 38 10.34 -0.21 -9.09
N TYR A 39 9.13 -0.47 -9.54
CA TYR A 39 8.23 -1.47 -8.97
C TYR A 39 7.34 -2.04 -10.08
N SER A 40 6.69 -3.17 -9.83
CA SER A 40 5.60 -3.69 -10.66
C SER A 40 4.45 -4.18 -9.78
N LEU A 41 3.25 -4.24 -10.37
CA LEU A 41 2.11 -4.92 -9.74
C LEU A 41 2.43 -6.42 -9.64
N ASP A 42 1.97 -7.06 -8.59
CA ASP A 42 2.15 -8.50 -8.38
C ASP A 42 0.82 -9.21 -8.12
N SER A 43 0.83 -10.54 -8.12
CA SER A 43 -0.25 -11.40 -7.61
C SER A 43 -1.67 -11.01 -8.07
N GLY A 44 -2.60 -10.80 -7.12
CA GLY A 44 -4.00 -10.45 -7.37
C GLY A 44 -4.14 -9.11 -8.07
N THR A 45 -3.35 -8.11 -7.65
CA THR A 45 -3.30 -6.77 -8.25
C THR A 45 -2.99 -6.82 -9.75
N LEU A 46 -1.93 -7.53 -10.15
CA LEU A 46 -1.54 -7.66 -11.55
C LEU A 46 -2.62 -8.39 -12.36
N LEU A 47 -3.14 -9.49 -11.83
CA LEU A 47 -4.19 -10.26 -12.49
C LEU A 47 -5.47 -9.44 -12.66
N GLY A 48 -5.88 -8.70 -11.64
CA GLY A 48 -7.02 -7.79 -11.65
C GLY A 48 -6.87 -6.76 -12.77
N ALA A 49 -5.75 -6.03 -12.78
CA ALA A 49 -5.48 -5.00 -13.77
C ALA A 49 -5.61 -5.52 -15.22
N VAL A 50 -5.09 -6.73 -15.49
CA VAL A 50 -5.15 -7.33 -16.83
C VAL A 50 -6.55 -7.87 -17.17
N ARG A 51 -7.15 -8.65 -16.26
CA ARG A 51 -8.39 -9.42 -16.49
C ARG A 51 -9.67 -8.58 -16.32
N HIS A 52 -9.76 -7.83 -15.22
CA HIS A 52 -10.96 -7.07 -14.85
C HIS A 52 -10.86 -5.57 -15.18
N LYS A 53 -9.68 -5.10 -15.64
CA LYS A 53 -9.41 -3.68 -15.89
C LYS A 53 -9.53 -2.82 -14.63
N GLY A 54 -9.22 -3.41 -13.49
CA GLY A 54 -9.36 -2.83 -12.14
C GLY A 54 -9.08 -3.90 -11.10
N PHE A 55 -9.61 -3.75 -9.89
CA PHE A 55 -9.50 -4.77 -8.85
C PHE A 55 -10.18 -6.08 -9.25
N ILE A 56 -9.75 -7.19 -8.63
CA ILE A 56 -10.60 -8.38 -8.57
C ILE A 56 -11.80 -8.01 -7.67
N PRO A 57 -13.06 -8.35 -8.03
CA PRO A 57 -14.23 -7.84 -7.31
C PRO A 57 -14.34 -8.20 -5.83
N TRP A 58 -13.47 -9.06 -5.32
CA TRP A 58 -13.42 -9.52 -3.93
C TRP A 58 -12.03 -9.35 -3.29
N ASP A 59 -11.07 -8.73 -3.98
CA ASP A 59 -9.77 -8.36 -3.39
C ASP A 59 -9.94 -7.17 -2.44
N ASP A 60 -9.16 -7.13 -1.37
CA ASP A 60 -9.16 -6.06 -0.38
C ASP A 60 -7.75 -5.50 -0.08
N ASP A 61 -6.76 -5.81 -0.92
CA ASP A 61 -5.38 -5.33 -0.80
C ASP A 61 -4.73 -4.98 -2.16
N ILE A 62 -3.46 -4.55 -2.09
CA ILE A 62 -2.59 -4.31 -3.24
C ILE A 62 -1.21 -4.94 -2.97
N ASP A 63 -0.86 -5.90 -3.80
CA ASP A 63 0.48 -6.45 -3.92
C ASP A 63 1.35 -5.72 -4.96
N LEU A 64 2.56 -5.35 -4.55
CA LEU A 64 3.61 -4.80 -5.40
C LEU A 64 4.93 -5.56 -5.17
N ASN A 65 5.76 -5.63 -6.20
CA ASN A 65 7.13 -6.09 -6.08
C ASN A 65 8.14 -5.01 -6.49
N MET A 66 9.33 -5.07 -5.90
CA MET A 66 10.42 -4.14 -6.18
C MET A 66 11.73 -4.91 -6.33
N PRO A 67 12.63 -4.50 -7.26
CA PRO A 67 14.00 -4.97 -7.25
C PRO A 67 14.65 -4.63 -5.90
N ARG A 68 15.44 -5.57 -5.35
CA ARG A 68 16.08 -5.39 -4.04
C ARG A 68 16.83 -4.05 -3.89
N PRO A 69 17.61 -3.57 -4.88
CA PRO A 69 18.28 -2.27 -4.78
C PRO A 69 17.33 -1.08 -4.66
N ASP A 70 16.18 -1.12 -5.34
CA ASP A 70 15.16 -0.08 -5.27
C ASP A 70 14.44 -0.09 -3.92
N TYR A 71 14.14 -1.28 -3.38
CA TYR A 71 13.61 -1.43 -2.03
C TYR A 71 14.57 -0.86 -0.95
N ASP A 72 15.86 -1.21 -1.02
CA ASP A 72 16.86 -0.68 -0.08
C ASP A 72 16.99 0.85 -0.19
N ARG A 73 16.79 1.40 -1.38
CA ARG A 73 16.80 2.84 -1.61
C ARG A 73 15.54 3.49 -1.06
N LEU A 74 14.36 2.90 -1.27
CA LEU A 74 13.10 3.35 -0.68
C LEU A 74 13.23 3.52 0.83
N LEU A 75 13.79 2.53 1.54
CA LEU A 75 13.98 2.63 2.99
C LEU A 75 14.87 3.81 3.42
N LYS A 76 15.88 4.15 2.62
CA LYS A 76 16.77 5.31 2.90
C LYS A 76 16.09 6.65 2.66
N ILE A 77 15.09 6.69 1.79
CA ILE A 77 14.38 7.93 1.40
C ILE A 77 12.95 7.98 1.94
N ALA A 78 12.54 7.04 2.79
CA ALA A 78 11.18 6.94 3.31
C ALA A 78 10.74 8.20 4.10
N ASN A 79 11.68 8.98 4.64
CA ASN A 79 11.40 10.25 5.31
C ASN A 79 10.90 11.35 4.35
N TYR A 80 10.99 11.15 3.04
CA TYR A 80 10.42 12.05 2.01
C TYR A 80 9.03 11.63 1.55
N LEU A 81 8.48 10.53 2.08
CA LEU A 81 7.10 10.14 1.77
C LEU A 81 6.12 11.25 2.18
N PRO A 82 4.97 11.36 1.49
CA PRO A 82 3.84 12.17 1.94
C PRO A 82 3.52 11.90 3.42
N THR A 83 3.11 12.93 4.16
CA THR A 83 2.91 12.87 5.62
C THR A 83 1.87 11.85 6.08
N ASP A 84 0.99 11.46 5.17
CA ASP A 84 -0.07 10.48 5.33
C ASP A 84 0.36 9.05 4.93
N LEU A 85 1.61 8.85 4.50
CA LEU A 85 2.19 7.56 4.16
C LEU A 85 3.35 7.20 5.08
N CYS A 86 3.47 5.91 5.41
CA CYS A 86 4.60 5.39 6.17
C CYS A 86 5.02 4.01 5.68
N VAL A 87 6.28 3.65 5.89
CA VAL A 87 6.76 2.29 5.66
C VAL A 87 6.76 1.54 6.97
N ILE A 88 6.02 0.44 7.03
CA ILE A 88 6.05 -0.52 8.14
C ILE A 88 6.79 -1.77 7.67
N ASN A 89 7.78 -2.21 8.44
CA ASN A 89 8.55 -3.42 8.20
C ASN A 89 8.96 -4.07 9.54
N ALA A 90 9.74 -5.15 9.49
CA ALA A 90 10.15 -5.92 10.67
C ALA A 90 10.95 -5.13 11.72
N SER A 91 11.47 -3.94 11.39
CA SER A 91 12.25 -3.11 12.33
C SER A 91 11.41 -2.07 13.08
N ASN A 92 10.19 -1.77 12.63
CA ASN A 92 9.33 -0.72 13.23
C ASN A 92 7.86 -1.15 13.41
N SER A 93 7.55 -2.43 13.15
CA SER A 93 6.23 -3.00 13.41
C SER A 93 6.03 -3.27 14.90
N ASN A 94 4.81 -3.03 15.40
CA ASN A 94 4.41 -3.40 16.77
C ASN A 94 4.04 -4.88 16.90
N PHE A 95 4.19 -5.67 15.83
CA PHE A 95 3.80 -7.08 15.74
C PHE A 95 5.00 -8.04 15.67
N THR A 96 6.22 -7.58 15.97
CA THR A 96 7.47 -8.37 16.02
C THR A 96 8.00 -8.53 17.42
#